data_AF-A0A4Y2I3I8-F1
#
_entry.id   AF-A0A4Y2I3I8-F1
#
_cell.length_a   1.000
_cell.length_b   1.000
_cell.length_c   1.000
_cell.angle_alpha   90.00
_cell.angle_beta   90.00
_cell.angle_gamma   90.00
#
_symmetry.space_group_name_H-M   'P 1'
#
loop_
_entity.id
_entity.type
_entity.pdbx_description
1 polymer ?
#
loop_
_entity_poly.entity_id
_entity_poly.type
_entity_poly.pdbx_seq_one_letter_code
_entity_poly.pdbx_strand_id
1 'polypeptide(L)'
;MEKISFKYYVQDSSKKNIVIEDMLAIPGPSGVQHVNTVNDSHDDSGIIIHKKRSSLCKKYKGEQIIFEATVNPSGFASSVWGVLLINLINTVRRLITEILQRSTVGLSLHVLIKICVFDPGLDYPISTCLHNVAAMTVETLLYEIFKVLQSKKNLRLYEKLIFDVVTIKRPRGSGKKPVLNIGIDRLRKKSVISIPFDDEGICCARAIVVGHAAATNHPKYNSIRNGKRLLQKTLALQHHQTSGVPVSSCGLDEIKKFEQFLNVQIHVISSENFNK
;
A
#
# COMPACT_ATOMS: atom_id res chain seq x y z
N MET A 1 21.13 -22.80 11.30
CA MET A 1 21.00 -21.71 12.28
C MET A 1 19.97 -20.72 11.75
N GLU A 2 18.80 -20.65 12.37
CA GLU A 2 17.81 -19.61 12.05
C GLU A 2 18.32 -18.27 12.58
N LYS A 3 18.57 -17.32 11.66
CA LYS A 3 18.90 -15.94 12.02
C LYS A 3 17.62 -15.22 12.40
N ILE A 4 17.34 -15.22 13.69
CA ILE A 4 16.23 -14.48 14.26
C ILE A 4 16.81 -13.18 14.81
N SER A 5 16.36 -12.02 14.30
CA SER A 5 16.86 -10.70 14.75
C SER A 5 15.73 -9.93 15.43
N PHE A 6 15.86 -9.71 16.73
CA PHE A 6 14.97 -8.83 17.50
C PHE A 6 15.70 -7.60 18.00
N LYS A 7 15.04 -6.45 17.93
CA LYS A 7 15.55 -5.17 18.44
C LYS A 7 14.82 -4.84 19.75
N TYR A 8 15.55 -4.76 20.86
CA TYR A 8 15.02 -4.29 22.14
C TYR A 8 15.57 -2.92 22.48
N TYR A 9 14.73 -2.10 23.10
CA TYR A 9 15.08 -0.79 23.63
C TYR A 9 14.74 -0.78 25.12
N VAL A 10 15.74 -0.53 25.97
CA VAL A 10 15.55 -0.26 27.40
C VAL A 10 15.38 1.25 27.54
N GLN A 11 14.34 1.71 28.24
CA GLN A 11 14.16 3.14 28.52
C GLN A 11 13.79 3.36 29.98
N ASP A 12 14.44 4.37 30.56
CA ASP A 12 14.34 4.82 31.94
C ASP A 12 12.94 5.36 32.30
N SER A 13 12.55 5.09 33.54
CA SER A 13 11.19 5.12 34.06
C SER A 13 10.75 6.51 34.49
N SER A 14 10.05 7.23 33.62
CA SER A 14 9.05 8.21 34.09
C SER A 14 7.97 8.48 33.03
N LYS A 15 6.71 8.34 33.47
CA LYS A 15 5.44 8.74 32.81
C LYS A 15 4.67 7.61 32.09
N LYS A 16 3.61 7.15 32.80
CA LYS A 16 2.52 6.25 32.37
C LYS A 16 1.53 6.98 31.45
N ASN A 17 0.87 6.26 30.53
CA ASN A 17 -0.57 6.44 30.22
C ASN A 17 -1.15 5.24 29.42
N ILE A 18 -2.42 4.94 29.70
CA ILE A 18 -3.23 3.76 29.31
C ILE A 18 -4.26 4.15 28.22
N VAL A 19 -4.79 3.18 27.45
CA VAL A 19 -6.19 3.01 26.89
C VAL A 19 -6.12 2.15 25.59
N ILE A 20 -6.53 0.87 25.58
CA ILE A 20 -7.83 0.17 25.34
C ILE A 20 -8.24 0.02 23.85
N GLU A 21 -8.55 -1.24 23.48
CA GLU A 21 -8.94 -1.81 22.18
C GLU A 21 -10.40 -1.50 21.78
N ASP A 22 -10.71 -1.64 20.48
CA ASP A 22 -11.73 -2.61 20.02
C ASP A 22 -11.69 -2.81 18.49
N MET A 23 -11.82 -4.07 18.05
CA MET A 23 -12.00 -4.49 16.65
C MET A 23 -13.17 -5.48 16.57
N LEU A 24 -14.00 -5.34 15.55
CA LEU A 24 -14.99 -6.35 15.14
C LEU A 24 -14.87 -6.66 13.64
N ALA A 25 -14.88 -7.96 13.33
CA ALA A 25 -15.13 -8.57 12.02
C ALA A 25 -16.67 -8.57 11.74
N ILE A 26 -17.29 -8.94 10.60
CA ILE A 26 -17.14 -9.99 9.55
C ILE A 26 -17.95 -9.47 8.29
N PRO A 27 -18.62 -10.26 7.42
CA PRO A 27 -18.25 -11.04 6.21
C PRO A 27 -18.68 -10.42 4.85
N GLY A 28 -18.34 -11.08 3.72
CA GLY A 28 -18.89 -10.83 2.36
C GLY A 28 -20.28 -11.46 2.14
N PRO A 29 -21.01 -11.13 1.05
CA PRO A 29 -20.97 -11.98 -0.15
C PRO A 29 -21.29 -11.31 -1.51
N SER A 30 -21.16 -12.16 -2.54
CA SER A 30 -21.67 -12.26 -3.93
C SER A 30 -22.76 -11.30 -4.45
N GLY A 31 -22.75 -11.10 -5.78
CA GLY A 31 -23.90 -10.59 -6.53
C GLY A 31 -23.52 -10.02 -7.89
N VAL A 32 -23.74 -10.79 -8.95
CA VAL A 32 -23.75 -10.37 -10.36
C VAL A 32 -24.96 -9.46 -10.59
N GLN A 33 -24.81 -8.37 -11.35
CA GLN A 33 -25.88 -7.77 -12.15
C GLN A 33 -25.28 -6.98 -13.32
N HIS A 34 -25.66 -7.39 -14.53
CA HIS A 34 -25.64 -6.56 -15.74
C HIS A 34 -26.54 -5.33 -15.52
N VAL A 35 -26.34 -4.26 -16.31
CA VAL A 35 -27.38 -3.50 -17.04
C VAL A 35 -26.91 -2.10 -17.49
N ASN A 36 -27.23 -1.81 -18.75
CA ASN A 36 -27.43 -0.54 -19.48
C ASN A 36 -26.26 0.32 -20.03
N THR A 37 -26.16 0.21 -21.36
CA THR A 37 -25.63 1.13 -22.37
C THR A 37 -26.37 2.47 -22.33
N VAL A 38 -25.65 3.60 -22.31
CA VAL A 38 -26.23 4.94 -22.55
C VAL A 38 -25.25 5.83 -23.33
N ASN A 39 -25.78 6.36 -24.44
CA ASN A 39 -25.43 7.52 -25.27
C ASN A 39 -24.07 7.54 -26.00
N ASP A 40 -24.14 7.14 -27.27
CA ASP A 40 -23.18 7.50 -28.31
C ASP A 40 -23.47 8.94 -28.77
N SER A 41 -22.60 9.88 -28.40
CA SER A 41 -22.57 11.20 -29.01
C SER A 41 -21.74 11.13 -30.29
N HIS A 42 -22.36 11.30 -31.45
CA HIS A 42 -21.64 11.50 -32.71
C HIS A 42 -21.12 12.92 -32.77
N ASP A 43 -19.80 13.06 -32.70
CA ASP A 43 -19.11 14.32 -32.99
C ASP A 43 -18.42 14.21 -34.35
N ASP A 44 -18.36 15.33 -35.07
CA ASP A 44 -17.90 15.52 -36.46
C ASP A 44 -16.38 15.23 -36.66
N SER A 45 -15.76 14.61 -35.66
CA SER A 45 -14.34 14.33 -35.53
C SER A 45 -13.95 12.93 -36.00
N GLY A 46 -14.93 12.12 -36.41
CA GLY A 46 -14.70 10.77 -36.90
C GLY A 46 -14.21 9.78 -35.83
N ILE A 47 -14.21 10.11 -34.54
CA ILE A 47 -13.86 9.18 -33.45
C ILE A 47 -15.13 8.84 -32.67
N ILE A 48 -15.38 7.55 -32.46
CA ILE A 48 -16.50 7.04 -31.68
C ILE A 48 -15.96 6.50 -30.35
N ILE A 49 -16.48 7.00 -29.24
CA ILE A 49 -16.10 6.59 -27.88
C ILE A 49 -17.29 5.91 -27.22
N HIS A 50 -17.19 4.60 -27.05
CA HIS A 50 -18.22 3.79 -26.40
C HIS A 50 -17.83 3.50 -24.94
N LYS A 51 -18.72 3.82 -23.99
CA LYS A 51 -18.58 3.35 -22.61
C LYS A 51 -18.99 1.88 -22.53
N LYS A 52 -18.03 0.96 -22.38
CA LYS A 52 -18.30 -0.48 -22.32
C LYS A 52 -18.77 -0.95 -20.95
N ARG A 53 -18.13 -0.42 -19.90
CA ARG A 53 -18.37 -0.86 -18.53
C ARG A 53 -18.13 0.30 -17.57
N SER A 54 -18.97 0.39 -16.55
CA SER A 54 -18.65 1.11 -15.31
C SER A 54 -18.88 0.16 -14.15
N SER A 55 -17.99 0.20 -13.16
CA SER A 55 -18.14 -0.57 -11.94
C SER A 55 -17.58 0.16 -10.74
N LEU A 56 -18.27 0.04 -9.61
CA LEU A 56 -17.81 0.60 -8.34
C LEU A 56 -16.83 -0.36 -7.65
N CYS A 57 -15.61 0.10 -7.41
CA CYS A 57 -14.65 -0.61 -6.60
C CYS A 57 -14.88 -0.32 -5.10
N LYS A 58 -15.51 -1.26 -4.39
CA LYS A 58 -15.80 -1.15 -2.94
C LYS A 58 -14.53 -0.92 -2.10
N LYS A 59 -13.42 -1.58 -2.44
CA LYS A 59 -12.14 -1.49 -1.71
C LYS A 59 -11.55 -0.09 -1.71
N TYR A 60 -11.66 0.62 -2.83
CA TYR A 60 -11.06 1.94 -3.03
C TYR A 60 -12.11 3.07 -3.02
N LYS A 61 -13.37 2.73 -2.72
CA LYS A 61 -14.54 3.62 -2.75
C LYS A 61 -14.58 4.50 -4.00
N GLY A 62 -14.16 3.96 -5.14
CA GLY A 62 -14.00 4.69 -6.39
C GLY A 62 -14.59 3.93 -7.56
N GLU A 63 -14.66 4.57 -8.71
CA GLU A 63 -15.27 4.02 -9.94
C GLU A 63 -14.18 3.63 -10.94
N GLN A 64 -14.39 2.49 -11.60
CA GLN A 64 -13.64 2.09 -12.78
C GLN A 64 -14.56 2.19 -14.00
N ILE A 65 -14.13 2.92 -15.02
CA ILE A 65 -14.86 3.12 -16.28
C ILE A 65 -13.97 2.68 -17.43
N ILE A 66 -14.50 1.82 -18.29
CA ILE A 66 -13.81 1.33 -19.49
C ILE A 66 -14.46 1.97 -20.71
N PHE A 67 -13.65 2.71 -21.48
CA PHE A 67 -14.02 3.28 -22.77
C PHE A 67 -13.32 2.52 -23.89
N GLU A 68 -14.05 2.24 -24.98
CA GLU A 68 -13.50 1.75 -26.23
C GLU A 68 -13.58 2.87 -27.25
N ALA A 69 -12.43 3.30 -27.76
CA ALA A 69 -12.31 4.31 -28.79
C ALA A 69 -12.06 3.62 -30.14
N THR A 70 -12.89 3.97 -31.12
CA THR A 70 -12.80 3.47 -32.50
C THR A 70 -12.93 4.61 -33.48
N VAL A 71 -12.46 4.40 -34.70
CA VAL A 71 -12.54 5.40 -35.77
C VAL A 71 -13.80 5.13 -36.58
N ASN A 72 -14.60 6.17 -36.80
CA ASN A 72 -15.72 6.17 -37.72
C ASN A 72 -15.21 6.17 -39.18
N PRO A 73 -15.49 5.12 -39.97
CA PRO A 73 -15.20 5.06 -41.41
C PRO A 73 -15.70 6.26 -42.20
N SER A 74 -16.83 6.85 -41.81
CA SER A 74 -17.47 7.94 -42.56
C SER A 74 -17.01 9.34 -42.16
N GLY A 75 -16.24 9.49 -41.08
CA GLY A 75 -15.84 10.79 -40.52
C GLY A 75 -14.41 11.23 -40.84
N PHE A 76 -13.63 10.40 -41.55
CA PHE A 76 -12.26 10.70 -41.94
C PHE A 76 -12.08 10.53 -43.45
N ALA A 77 -11.32 11.43 -44.07
CA ALA A 77 -10.85 11.25 -45.43
C ALA A 77 -10.06 9.93 -45.56
N SER A 78 -10.18 9.24 -46.70
CA SER A 78 -9.50 7.96 -46.97
C SER A 78 -7.98 8.00 -46.71
N SER A 79 -7.37 9.20 -46.73
CA SER A 79 -5.95 9.47 -46.48
C SER A 79 -5.50 9.38 -45.01
N VAL A 80 -6.41 9.40 -44.04
CA VAL A 80 -6.07 9.31 -42.60
C VAL A 80 -5.96 7.86 -42.13
N TRP A 81 -6.55 6.93 -42.90
CA TRP A 81 -6.51 5.50 -42.62
C TRP A 81 -5.10 4.95 -42.82
N GLY A 82 -4.58 4.27 -41.81
CA GLY A 82 -3.22 3.70 -41.81
C GLY A 82 -2.11 4.65 -41.36
N VAL A 83 -2.44 5.91 -41.02
CA VAL A 83 -1.49 6.85 -40.43
C VAL A 83 -1.16 6.44 -38.99
N LEU A 84 0.12 6.55 -38.64
CA LEU A 84 0.59 6.26 -37.29
C LEU A 84 0.01 7.25 -36.27
N LEU A 85 -0.34 6.75 -35.09
CA LEU A 85 -0.91 7.54 -34.01
C LEU A 85 -0.01 8.75 -33.64
N ILE A 86 1.30 8.60 -33.82
CA ILE A 86 2.29 9.65 -33.55
C ILE A 86 2.07 10.92 -34.39
N ASN A 87 1.54 10.78 -35.60
CA ASN A 87 1.31 11.89 -36.53
C ASN A 87 -0.08 12.52 -36.36
N LEU A 88 -0.95 11.94 -35.52
CA LEU A 88 -2.34 12.35 -35.31
C LEU A 88 -2.53 13.05 -33.96
N ILE A 89 -1.59 13.92 -33.59
CA ILE A 89 -1.51 14.55 -32.27
C ILE A 89 -2.82 15.25 -31.88
N ASN A 90 -3.43 15.99 -32.81
CA ASN A 90 -4.66 16.74 -32.53
C ASN A 90 -5.86 15.81 -32.31
N THR A 91 -5.93 14.71 -33.05
CA THR A 91 -6.95 13.66 -32.93
C THR A 91 -6.85 12.97 -31.57
N VAL A 92 -5.63 12.57 -31.18
CA VAL A 92 -5.37 11.94 -29.87
C VAL A 92 -5.66 12.91 -28.73
N ARG A 93 -5.29 14.19 -28.88
CA ARG A 93 -5.58 15.23 -27.88
C ARG A 93 -7.09 15.36 -27.65
N ARG A 94 -7.89 15.44 -28.72
CA ARG A 94 -9.37 15.49 -28.62
C ARG A 94 -9.95 14.25 -27.95
N LEU A 95 -9.50 13.06 -28.34
CA LEU A 95 -9.90 11.79 -27.72
C LEU A 95 -9.64 11.80 -26.20
N ILE A 96 -8.44 12.21 -25.79
CA ILE A 96 -8.08 12.28 -24.37
C ILE A 96 -8.94 13.33 -23.64
N THR A 97 -9.16 14.50 -24.25
CA THR A 97 -10.03 15.53 -23.68
C THR A 97 -11.43 14.98 -23.38
N GLU A 98 -12.02 14.28 -24.34
CA GLU A 98 -13.36 13.73 -24.20
C GLU A 98 -13.41 12.63 -23.13
N ILE A 99 -12.41 11.74 -23.08
CA ILE A 99 -12.31 10.71 -22.03
C ILE A 99 -12.16 11.35 -20.65
N LEU A 100 -11.31 12.36 -20.50
CA LEU A 100 -11.12 13.07 -19.23
C LEU A 100 -12.38 13.79 -18.81
N GLN A 101 -13.06 14.47 -19.72
CA GLN A 101 -14.34 15.13 -19.44
C GLN A 101 -15.35 14.10 -18.93
N ARG A 102 -15.63 13.03 -19.69
CA ARG A 102 -16.61 11.99 -19.31
C ARG A 102 -16.28 11.26 -18.00
N SER A 103 -15.00 11.11 -17.68
CA SER A 103 -14.56 10.36 -16.49
C SER A 103 -14.40 11.22 -15.24
N THR A 104 -14.31 12.54 -15.36
CA THR A 104 -14.10 13.44 -14.22
C THR A 104 -15.34 14.25 -13.81
N VAL A 105 -16.43 14.19 -14.59
CA VAL A 105 -17.71 14.84 -14.22
C VAL A 105 -18.15 14.41 -12.82
N GLY A 106 -18.39 15.40 -11.95
CA GLY A 106 -18.88 15.18 -10.58
C GLY A 106 -17.84 14.65 -9.59
N LEU A 107 -16.57 14.53 -9.98
CA LEU A 107 -15.49 14.15 -9.06
C LEU A 107 -14.91 15.36 -8.34
N SER A 108 -14.52 15.16 -7.08
CA SER A 108 -13.73 16.16 -6.34
C SER A 108 -12.29 16.18 -6.84
N LEU A 109 -11.70 17.39 -6.88
CA LEU A 109 -10.32 17.66 -7.28
C LEU A 109 -9.25 16.84 -6.52
N HIS A 110 -9.57 16.37 -5.30
CA HIS A 110 -8.68 15.56 -4.46
C HIS A 110 -8.82 14.05 -4.65
N VAL A 111 -9.79 13.61 -5.45
CA VAL A 111 -9.90 12.20 -5.85
C VAL A 111 -8.67 11.86 -6.68
N LEU A 112 -8.19 10.63 -6.55
CA LEU A 112 -7.11 10.17 -7.40
C LEU A 112 -7.66 9.49 -8.65
N ILE A 113 -6.97 9.66 -9.76
CA ILE A 113 -7.27 9.08 -11.05
C ILE A 113 -6.02 8.41 -11.61
N LYS A 114 -6.22 7.26 -12.23
CA LYS A 114 -5.22 6.53 -13.00
C LYS A 114 -5.86 6.12 -14.32
N ILE A 115 -5.13 6.27 -15.42
CA ILE A 115 -5.59 5.88 -16.74
C ILE A 115 -4.62 4.86 -17.32
N CYS A 116 -5.15 3.75 -17.82
CA CYS A 116 -4.41 2.76 -18.57
C CYS A 116 -4.98 2.69 -19.99
N VAL A 117 -4.09 2.69 -20.99
CA VAL A 117 -4.45 2.52 -22.40
C VAL A 117 -3.95 1.16 -22.86
N PHE A 118 -4.85 0.37 -23.40
CA PHE A 118 -4.58 -0.96 -23.95
C PHE A 118 -4.78 -0.93 -25.45
N ASP A 119 -3.90 -1.64 -26.14
CA ASP A 119 -3.94 -1.86 -27.56
C ASP A 119 -3.37 -3.26 -27.87
N PRO A 120 -3.92 -4.00 -28.83
CA PRO A 120 -3.40 -5.31 -29.22
C PRO A 120 -1.94 -5.30 -29.68
N GLY A 121 -1.45 -4.18 -30.24
CA GLY A 121 -0.09 -3.99 -30.69
C GLY A 121 0.92 -3.65 -29.59
N LEU A 122 0.49 -3.60 -28.32
CA LEU A 122 1.35 -3.31 -27.17
C LEU A 122 1.53 -4.53 -26.26
N ASP A 123 2.79 -4.94 -26.03
CA ASP A 123 3.13 -5.97 -25.03
C ASP A 123 2.65 -5.61 -23.61
N TYR A 124 2.62 -4.32 -23.28
CA TYR A 124 2.22 -3.79 -21.97
C TYR A 124 1.36 -2.54 -22.14
N PRO A 125 0.34 -2.34 -21.30
CA PRO A 125 -0.50 -1.14 -21.36
C PRO A 125 0.30 0.12 -21.03
N ILE A 126 -0.05 1.21 -21.70
CA ILE A 126 0.44 2.54 -21.34
C ILE A 126 -0.30 2.95 -20.08
N SER A 127 0.42 3.15 -18.97
CA SER A 127 -0.19 3.43 -17.68
C SER A 127 0.32 4.75 -17.13
N THR A 128 -0.58 5.64 -16.73
CA THR A 128 -0.20 6.80 -15.93
C THR A 128 0.11 6.38 -14.49
N CYS A 129 0.84 7.23 -13.77
CA CYS A 129 0.84 7.21 -12.32
C CYS A 129 -0.55 7.62 -11.77
N LEU A 130 -0.75 7.40 -10.46
CA LEU A 130 -1.90 7.94 -9.73
C LEU A 130 -1.73 9.45 -9.55
N HIS A 131 -2.63 10.24 -10.12
CA HIS A 131 -2.64 11.70 -10.00
C HIS A 131 -3.89 12.15 -9.25
N ASN A 132 -3.85 13.33 -8.62
CA ASN A 132 -5.11 14.01 -8.27
C ASN A 132 -5.86 14.36 -9.55
N VAL A 133 -7.19 14.36 -9.51
CA VAL A 133 -8.02 14.83 -10.63
C VAL A 133 -7.61 16.24 -11.05
N ALA A 134 -7.28 17.13 -10.10
CA ALA A 134 -6.77 18.48 -10.40
C ALA A 134 -5.44 18.52 -11.17
N ALA A 135 -4.63 17.46 -11.10
CA ALA A 135 -3.32 17.40 -11.73
C ALA A 135 -3.30 16.51 -12.99
N MET A 136 -4.39 15.81 -13.29
CA MET A 136 -4.51 14.98 -14.49
C MET A 136 -4.95 15.86 -15.65
N THR A 137 -4.00 16.24 -16.51
CA THR A 137 -4.28 17.02 -17.72
C THR A 137 -4.16 16.18 -18.98
N VAL A 138 -4.70 16.68 -20.09
CA VAL A 138 -4.60 16.03 -21.40
C VAL A 138 -3.14 15.78 -21.77
N GLU A 139 -2.27 16.74 -21.51
CA GLU A 139 -0.84 16.71 -21.80
C GLU A 139 -0.11 15.62 -21.03
N THR A 140 -0.51 15.37 -19.77
CA THR A 140 0.11 14.32 -18.96
C THR A 140 -0.12 12.92 -19.54
N LEU A 141 -1.34 12.62 -19.97
CA LEU A 141 -1.64 11.34 -20.61
C LEU A 141 -1.05 11.26 -22.02
N LEU A 142 -1.11 12.36 -22.76
CA LEU A 142 -0.54 12.46 -24.11
C LEU A 142 0.96 12.20 -24.11
N TYR A 143 1.69 12.72 -23.11
CA TYR A 143 3.12 12.48 -22.92
C TYR A 143 3.43 10.99 -22.70
N GLU A 144 2.69 10.31 -21.82
CA GLU A 144 2.91 8.87 -21.57
C GLU A 144 2.63 8.03 -22.82
N ILE A 145 1.61 8.39 -23.60
CA ILE A 145 1.30 7.72 -24.87
C ILE A 145 2.44 7.93 -25.88
N PHE A 146 2.88 9.18 -26.10
CA PHE A 146 3.97 9.45 -27.06
C PHE A 146 5.30 8.83 -26.67
N LYS A 147 5.62 8.83 -25.37
CA LYS A 147 6.82 8.18 -24.85
C LYS A 147 6.90 6.71 -25.26
N VAL A 148 5.78 5.98 -25.18
CA VAL A 148 5.73 4.58 -25.62
C VAL A 148 5.75 4.47 -27.15
N LEU A 149 4.97 5.30 -27.85
CA LEU A 149 4.93 5.34 -29.32
C LEU A 149 6.30 5.63 -29.96
N GLN A 150 7.15 6.43 -29.32
CA GLN A 150 8.50 6.72 -29.80
C GLN A 150 9.36 5.46 -29.88
N SER A 151 9.15 4.51 -28.96
CA SER A 151 9.84 3.21 -28.93
C SER A 151 9.15 2.13 -29.76
N LYS A 152 7.83 2.25 -30.01
CA LYS A 152 7.01 1.26 -30.73
C LYS A 152 6.15 1.94 -31.80
N LYS A 153 6.67 2.00 -33.03
CA LYS A 153 6.12 2.78 -34.15
C LYS A 153 4.93 2.15 -34.90
N ASN A 154 4.29 1.09 -34.38
CA ASN A 154 3.31 0.32 -35.15
C ASN A 154 1.84 0.60 -34.78
N LEU A 155 1.60 1.45 -33.79
CA LEU A 155 0.25 1.78 -33.32
C LEU A 155 -0.50 2.65 -34.34
N ARG A 156 -1.66 2.17 -34.78
CA ARG A 156 -2.51 2.82 -35.76
C ARG A 156 -3.91 3.03 -35.19
N LEU A 157 -4.53 4.16 -35.55
CA LEU A 157 -5.82 4.58 -34.98
C LEU A 157 -6.99 3.66 -35.38
N TYR A 158 -6.90 2.90 -36.49
CA TYR A 158 -7.98 2.00 -36.91
C TYR A 158 -8.19 0.80 -35.98
N GLU A 159 -7.25 0.55 -35.06
CA GLU A 159 -7.35 -0.52 -34.07
C GLU A 159 -8.11 -0.03 -32.83
N LYS A 160 -8.64 -0.98 -32.07
CA LYS A 160 -9.45 -0.67 -30.89
C LYS A 160 -8.55 -0.21 -29.74
N LEU A 161 -8.62 1.08 -29.41
CA LEU A 161 -7.95 1.63 -28.23
C LEU A 161 -8.88 1.55 -27.03
N ILE A 162 -8.45 0.84 -25.98
CA ILE A 162 -9.24 0.68 -24.75
C ILE A 162 -8.63 1.55 -23.67
N PHE A 163 -9.44 2.44 -23.09
CA PHE A 163 -9.06 3.28 -21.96
C PHE A 163 -9.75 2.79 -20.70
N ASP A 164 -8.94 2.32 -19.75
CA ASP A 164 -9.38 1.94 -18.42
C ASP A 164 -9.07 3.09 -17.45
N VAL A 165 -10.12 3.79 -17.03
CA VAL A 165 -10.05 4.93 -16.11
C VAL A 165 -10.46 4.48 -14.72
N VAL A 166 -9.53 4.52 -13.78
CA VAL A 166 -9.74 4.10 -12.39
C VAL A 166 -9.64 5.32 -11.49
N THR A 167 -10.70 5.57 -10.72
CA THR A 167 -10.74 6.61 -9.69
C THR A 167 -10.69 6.00 -8.30
N ILE A 168 -10.06 6.71 -7.36
CA ILE A 168 -9.88 6.26 -5.98
C ILE A 168 -10.22 7.41 -5.04
N LYS A 169 -11.26 7.24 -4.23
CA LYS A 169 -11.56 8.16 -3.14
C LYS A 169 -10.68 7.78 -1.95
N ARG A 170 -9.55 8.48 -1.78
CA ARG A 170 -8.75 8.31 -0.57
C ARG A 170 -9.53 8.88 0.62
N PRO A 171 -9.78 8.11 1.70
CA PRO A 171 -10.13 8.74 2.96
C PRO A 171 -8.99 9.70 3.33
N ARG A 172 -9.31 10.90 3.82
CA ARG A 172 -8.30 11.80 4.40
C ARG A 172 -7.67 11.06 5.58
N GLY A 173 -6.50 10.47 5.36
CA GLY A 173 -5.68 9.92 6.43
C GLY A 173 -5.29 11.05 7.37
N SER A 174 -5.04 10.75 8.64
CA SER A 174 -4.73 11.71 9.71
C SER A 174 -3.37 12.45 9.54
N GLY A 175 -2.83 12.50 8.33
CA GLY A 175 -1.47 12.95 8.04
C GLY A 175 -0.41 11.99 8.60
N LYS A 176 0.85 12.22 8.23
CA LYS A 176 1.98 11.68 9.00
C LYS A 176 2.13 12.58 10.22
N LYS A 177 2.11 12.03 11.43
CA LYS A 177 2.57 12.78 12.60
C LYS A 177 4.05 13.07 12.40
N PRO A 178 4.51 14.33 12.49
CA PRO A 178 5.93 14.63 12.37
C PRO A 178 6.69 13.89 13.47
N VAL A 179 7.83 13.29 13.11
CA VAL A 179 8.78 12.77 14.08
C VAL A 179 9.55 13.98 14.59
N LEU A 180 9.20 14.46 15.78
CA LEU A 180 9.77 15.68 16.38
C LEU A 180 11.03 15.36 17.18
N ASN A 181 11.05 14.20 17.84
CA ASN A 181 12.19 13.73 18.59
C ASN A 181 12.42 12.25 18.29
N ILE A 182 13.46 11.96 17.50
CA ILE A 182 13.75 10.59 17.08
C ILE A 182 14.02 9.65 18.25
N GLY A 183 14.56 10.13 19.37
CA GLY A 183 14.81 9.33 20.58
C GLY A 183 13.52 8.81 21.21
N ILE A 184 12.50 9.65 21.30
CA ILE A 184 11.21 9.33 21.94
C ILE A 184 10.23 8.71 20.93
N ASP A 185 10.12 9.30 19.75
CA ASP A 185 9.08 8.92 18.78
C ASP A 185 9.33 7.56 18.15
N ARG A 186 10.58 7.07 18.13
CA ARG A 186 10.87 5.70 17.68
C ARG A 186 10.22 4.65 18.59
N LEU A 187 10.11 4.94 19.88
CA LEU A 187 9.59 4.03 20.91
C LEU A 187 8.06 4.03 20.95
N ARG A 188 7.43 5.07 20.39
CA ARG A 188 5.98 5.17 20.21
C ARG A 188 5.45 4.41 18.98
N LYS A 189 6.33 3.83 18.16
CA LYS A 189 5.91 3.07 16.98
C LYS A 189 5.15 1.82 17.43
N LYS A 190 4.03 1.53 16.77
CA LYS A 190 3.22 0.32 17.03
C LYS A 190 4.00 -0.99 16.86
N SER A 191 5.11 -0.96 16.11
CA SER A 191 6.03 -2.09 15.91
C SER A 191 7.01 -2.30 17.06
N VAL A 192 7.09 -1.37 18.03
CA VAL A 192 7.91 -1.51 19.24
C VAL A 192 7.00 -1.98 20.37
N ILE A 193 7.39 -3.06 21.04
CA ILE A 193 6.66 -3.58 22.19
C ILE A 193 7.37 -3.08 23.45
N SER A 194 6.66 -2.32 24.27
CA SER A 194 7.15 -1.87 25.56
C SER A 194 6.86 -2.95 26.60
N ILE A 195 7.92 -3.40 27.29
CA ILE A 195 7.79 -4.24 28.47
C ILE A 195 7.59 -3.30 29.67
N PRO A 196 6.53 -3.51 30.47
CA PRO A 196 6.31 -2.68 31.65
C PRO A 196 7.46 -2.85 32.65
N PHE A 197 7.71 -1.79 33.41
CA PHE A 197 8.61 -1.85 34.56
C PHE A 197 8.17 -2.96 35.53
N ASP A 198 9.16 -3.64 36.09
CA ASP A 198 9.00 -4.78 36.98
C ASP A 198 10.07 -4.67 38.08
N ASP A 199 9.65 -4.83 39.32
CA ASP A 199 10.45 -4.70 40.54
C ASP A 199 11.35 -5.91 40.80
N GLU A 200 11.07 -7.05 40.17
CA GLU A 200 11.87 -8.29 40.29
C GLU A 200 13.07 -8.31 39.33
N GLY A 201 13.25 -7.27 38.50
CA GLY A 201 14.38 -7.17 37.57
C GLY A 201 14.33 -8.16 36.41
N ILE A 202 13.17 -8.78 36.11
CA ILE A 202 13.02 -9.77 35.04
C ILE A 202 12.63 -9.15 33.67
N CYS A 203 12.81 -7.83 33.50
CA CYS A 203 12.41 -7.12 32.29
C CYS A 203 13.11 -7.64 31.03
N CYS A 204 14.37 -8.05 31.15
CA CYS A 204 15.16 -8.64 30.05
C CYS A 204 14.59 -10.00 29.61
N ALA A 205 14.34 -10.91 30.55
CA ALA A 205 13.73 -12.19 30.24
C ALA A 205 12.30 -12.03 29.67
N ARG A 206 11.49 -11.09 30.20
CA ARG A 206 10.17 -10.76 29.64
C ARG A 206 10.26 -10.28 28.19
N ALA A 207 11.24 -9.43 27.89
CA ALA A 207 11.50 -8.97 26.53
C ALA A 207 11.81 -10.16 25.61
N ILE A 208 12.78 -11.00 26.00
CA ILE A 208 13.20 -12.19 25.24
C ILE A 208 12.02 -13.14 24.96
N VAL A 209 11.21 -13.44 25.97
CA VAL A 209 10.01 -14.29 25.84
C VAL A 209 9.06 -13.74 24.76
N VAL A 210 8.82 -12.43 24.74
CA VAL A 210 7.92 -11.80 23.76
C VAL A 210 8.49 -11.89 22.35
N GLY A 211 9.77 -11.60 22.14
CA GLY A 211 10.38 -11.73 20.82
C GLY A 211 10.45 -13.18 20.37
N HIS A 212 10.89 -14.10 21.24
CA HIS A 212 10.93 -15.52 20.91
C HIS A 212 9.55 -16.06 20.50
N ALA A 213 8.49 -15.69 21.22
CA ALA A 213 7.12 -16.03 20.85
C ALA A 213 6.68 -15.43 19.51
N ALA A 214 7.17 -14.23 19.16
CA ALA A 214 6.92 -13.61 17.85
C ALA A 214 7.65 -14.37 16.73
N ALA A 215 8.91 -14.78 16.95
CA ALA A 215 9.73 -15.49 15.97
C ALA A 215 9.15 -16.87 15.62
N THR A 216 8.71 -17.58 16.65
CA THR A 216 8.21 -18.95 16.54
C THR A 216 6.73 -19.04 16.18
N ASN A 217 6.07 -17.90 15.90
CA ASN A 217 4.63 -17.81 15.67
C ASN A 217 3.80 -18.51 16.75
N HIS A 218 4.14 -18.27 18.02
CA HIS A 218 3.53 -18.98 19.15
C HIS A 218 1.99 -18.78 19.19
N PRO A 219 1.17 -19.84 19.39
CA PRO A 219 -0.28 -19.75 19.31
C PRO A 219 -0.89 -18.77 20.33
N LYS A 220 -0.23 -18.61 21.50
CA LYS A 220 -0.63 -17.66 22.55
C LYS A 220 0.12 -16.32 22.48
N TYR A 221 0.67 -15.93 21.33
CA TYR A 221 1.49 -14.71 21.18
C TYR A 221 0.80 -13.45 21.72
N ASN A 222 -0.48 -13.23 21.40
CA ASN A 222 -1.21 -12.06 21.88
C ASN A 222 -1.32 -12.00 23.42
N SER A 223 -1.35 -13.17 24.07
CA SER A 223 -1.33 -13.27 25.53
C SER A 223 0.05 -13.00 26.12
N ILE A 224 1.10 -13.45 25.44
CA ILE A 224 2.49 -13.24 25.88
C ILE A 224 2.90 -11.78 25.69
N ARG A 225 2.49 -11.17 24.56
CA ARG A 225 2.77 -9.78 24.21
C ARG A 225 2.15 -8.78 25.18
N ASN A 226 0.94 -9.06 25.67
CA ASN A 226 0.27 -8.21 26.66
C ASN A 226 0.94 -8.38 28.04
N GLY A 227 2.03 -7.63 28.28
CA GLY A 227 2.93 -7.78 29.44
C GLY A 227 2.35 -7.57 30.84
N LYS A 228 1.03 -7.35 30.95
CA LYS A 228 0.27 -7.37 32.21
C LYS A 228 -0.11 -8.80 32.65
N ARG A 229 0.12 -9.82 31.83
CA ARG A 229 -0.36 -11.18 32.07
C ARG A 229 0.66 -12.03 32.83
N LEU A 230 0.15 -12.80 33.80
CA LEU A 230 0.89 -13.82 34.57
C LEU A 230 1.72 -14.75 33.67
N LEU A 231 1.18 -15.12 32.49
CA LEU A 231 1.85 -16.01 31.53
C LEU A 231 3.23 -15.49 31.08
N GLN A 232 3.37 -14.19 30.81
CA GLN A 232 4.66 -13.63 30.41
C GLN A 232 5.68 -13.75 31.55
N LYS A 233 5.23 -13.46 32.78
CA LYS A 233 6.05 -13.54 33.99
C LYS A 233 6.49 -14.98 34.27
N THR A 234 5.56 -15.94 34.22
CA THR A 234 5.87 -17.36 34.43
C THR A 234 6.91 -17.88 33.44
N LEU A 235 6.76 -17.54 32.16
CA LEU A 235 7.73 -17.94 31.12
C LEU A 235 9.10 -17.28 31.32
N ALA A 236 9.13 -16.01 31.74
CA ALA A 236 10.37 -15.30 32.01
C ALA A 236 11.13 -15.93 33.19
N LEU A 237 10.44 -16.25 34.29
CA LEU A 237 11.03 -16.96 35.43
C LEU A 237 11.51 -18.36 35.05
N GLN A 238 10.74 -19.08 34.24
CA GLN A 238 11.14 -20.39 33.72
C GLN A 238 12.42 -20.28 32.87
N HIS A 239 12.57 -19.22 32.05
CA HIS A 239 13.79 -19.00 31.30
C HIS A 239 14.99 -18.79 32.22
N HIS A 240 14.89 -18.00 33.29
CA HIS A 240 15.97 -17.85 34.28
C HIS A 240 16.38 -19.18 34.91
N GLN A 241 15.38 -19.98 35.32
CA GLN A 241 15.62 -21.30 35.93
C GLN A 241 16.31 -22.26 34.94
N THR A 242 15.87 -22.28 33.69
CA THR A 242 16.35 -23.25 32.71
C THR A 242 17.70 -22.85 32.11
N SER A 243 17.98 -21.55 31.98
CA SER A 243 19.26 -21.03 31.48
C SER A 243 20.34 -20.93 32.56
N GLY A 244 20.01 -21.20 33.83
CA GLY A 244 20.92 -21.04 34.96
C GLY A 244 21.34 -19.58 35.21
N VAL A 245 20.52 -18.62 34.78
CA VAL A 245 20.74 -17.18 35.02
C VAL A 245 20.01 -16.80 36.31
N PRO A 246 20.70 -16.25 37.33
CA PRO A 246 20.04 -15.78 38.54
C PRO A 246 18.91 -14.81 38.22
N VAL A 247 17.82 -14.89 38.96
CA VAL A 247 16.72 -13.93 38.85
C VAL A 247 17.29 -12.54 39.15
N SER A 248 16.78 -11.51 38.45
CA SER A 248 17.26 -10.12 38.44
C SER A 248 18.60 -9.85 37.74
N SER A 249 19.38 -10.86 37.34
CA SER A 249 20.61 -10.64 36.57
C SER A 249 20.30 -10.32 35.11
N CYS A 250 20.83 -9.19 34.63
CA CYS A 250 20.65 -8.70 33.27
C CYS A 250 21.92 -8.00 32.74
N GLY A 251 22.70 -8.71 31.93
CA GLY A 251 23.87 -8.20 31.24
C GLY A 251 24.12 -8.98 29.94
N LEU A 252 25.19 -8.63 29.21
CA LEU A 252 25.52 -9.27 27.94
C LEU A 252 25.91 -10.75 28.11
N ASP A 253 26.52 -11.12 29.23
CA ASP A 253 26.93 -12.50 29.50
C ASP A 253 25.74 -13.39 29.86
N GLU A 254 24.74 -12.84 30.56
CA GLU A 254 23.46 -13.50 30.78
C GLU A 254 22.69 -13.68 29.47
N ILE A 255 22.74 -12.70 28.57
CA ILE A 255 22.09 -12.78 27.26
C ILE A 255 22.68 -13.92 26.43
N LYS A 256 24.00 -14.13 26.44
CA LYS A 256 24.62 -15.30 25.77
C LYS A 256 24.09 -16.63 26.29
N LYS A 257 23.81 -16.74 27.60
CA LYS A 257 23.20 -17.95 28.17
C LYS A 257 21.76 -18.15 27.66
N PHE A 258 20.98 -17.08 27.54
CA PHE A 258 19.65 -17.15 26.92
C PHE A 258 19.70 -17.50 25.43
N GLU A 259 20.68 -16.97 24.68
CA GLU A 259 20.90 -17.32 23.27
C GLU A 259 21.20 -18.81 23.10
N GLN A 260 22.09 -19.36 23.93
CA GLN A 260 22.43 -20.79 23.91
C GLN A 260 21.22 -21.67 24.26
N PHE A 261 20.47 -21.29 25.29
CA PHE A 261 19.29 -22.04 25.72
C PHE A 261 18.18 -22.05 24.64
N LEU A 262 17.89 -20.91 24.04
CA LEU A 262 16.83 -20.78 23.04
C LEU A 262 17.30 -21.14 21.62
N ASN A 263 18.60 -21.33 21.42
CA ASN A 263 19.24 -21.52 20.12
C ASN A 263 18.88 -20.38 19.14
N VAL A 264 18.94 -19.14 19.61
CA VAL A 264 18.65 -17.92 18.83
C VAL A 264 19.75 -16.88 19.00
N GLN A 265 19.81 -15.92 18.07
CA GLN A 265 20.66 -14.74 18.20
C GLN A 265 19.84 -13.55 18.75
N ILE A 266 20.35 -12.85 19.74
CA ILE A 266 19.71 -11.71 20.39
C ILE A 266 20.53 -10.46 20.10
N HIS A 267 19.93 -9.48 19.43
CA HIS A 267 20.56 -8.19 19.18
C HIS A 267 20.10 -7.16 20.19
N VAL A 268 21.02 -6.72 21.04
CA VAL A 268 20.79 -5.62 21.98
C VAL A 268 21.14 -4.31 21.30
N ILE A 269 20.25 -3.32 21.40
CA ILE A 269 20.48 -1.97 20.87
C ILE A 269 20.21 -0.97 21.97
N SER A 270 21.25 -0.25 22.38
CA SER A 270 21.07 0.92 23.25
C SER A 270 20.55 2.10 22.42
N SER A 271 19.50 2.78 22.92
CA SER A 271 19.00 4.02 22.30
C SER A 271 20.00 5.17 22.38
N GLU A 272 20.86 5.17 23.40
CA GLU A 272 21.80 6.25 23.69
C GLU A 272 23.13 6.04 22.95
N ASN A 273 23.61 4.79 22.93
CA ASN A 273 24.96 4.47 22.41
C ASN A 273 24.96 3.91 20.98
N PHE A 274 23.79 3.65 20.39
CA PHE A 274 23.61 3.38 18.95
C PHE A 274 24.59 2.37 18.31
N ASN A 275 24.99 1.32 19.03
CA ASN A 275 25.92 0.28 18.56
C ASN A 275 27.16 0.86 17.83
N LYS A 276 27.76 1.92 18.39
CA LYS A 276 29.14 2.27 18.06
C LYS A 276 30.10 1.32 18.76
#